data_AF-A0A193QPL9-F1
#
_entry.id   AF-A0A193QPL9-F1
#
_cell.length_a   1.000
_cell.length_b   1.000
_cell.length_c   1.000
_cell.angle_alpha   90.00
_cell.angle_beta   90.00
_cell.angle_gamma   90.00
#
_symmetry.space_group_name_H-M   'P 1'
#
loop_
_entity.id
_entity.type
_entity.pdbx_description
1 polymer ?
#
loop_
_entity_poly.entity_id
_entity_poly.type
_entity_poly.pdbx_seq_one_letter_code
_entity_poly.pdbx_strand_id
1 'polypeptide(L)'
;MTSNNDTDRVCRAQRGFKGGCMGDSIKENLKELIFLLRDPDTKSKQAAFNSCYRQLTKAKNLASWETIVKKIKSETGIKFDSRIASNMYGRTKRKLEKNFFLA
;
A
#
# COMPACT_ATOMS: atom_id res chain seq x y z
N MET A 1 -18.04 42.80 12.70
CA MET A 1 -18.48 42.64 11.29
C MET A 1 -17.63 41.54 10.68
N THR A 2 -18.25 40.40 10.41
CA THR A 2 -17.62 39.18 9.85
C THR A 2 -17.52 39.31 8.33
N SER A 3 -16.30 39.29 7.78
CA SER A 3 -16.08 39.24 6.34
C SER A 3 -16.00 37.80 5.86
N ASN A 4 -16.85 37.49 4.88
CA ASN A 4 -17.06 36.19 4.27
C ASN A 4 -16.22 36.02 2.99
N ASN A 5 -16.09 34.76 2.55
CA ASN A 5 -15.80 34.25 1.19
C ASN A 5 -14.31 34.30 0.78
N ASP A 6 -13.68 33.31 0.16
CA ASP A 6 -14.12 32.39 -0.88
C ASP A 6 -13.16 31.18 -0.89
N THR A 7 -13.64 30.00 -0.51
CA THR A 7 -12.94 28.72 -0.75
C THR A 7 -13.77 27.89 -1.70
N ASP A 8 -13.80 28.22 -2.99
CA ASP A 8 -14.07 27.24 -4.04
C ASP A 8 -13.67 27.76 -5.42
N ARG A 9 -12.70 27.10 -6.07
CA ARG A 9 -12.67 26.79 -7.52
C ARG A 9 -11.31 26.23 -7.90
N VAL A 10 -11.23 24.91 -8.10
CA VAL A 10 -11.21 24.28 -9.44
C VAL A 10 -11.58 22.81 -9.26
N CYS A 11 -12.89 22.53 -9.26
CA CYS A 11 -13.43 21.21 -9.54
C CYS A 11 -13.52 21.05 -11.07
N ARG A 12 -12.49 20.46 -11.70
CA ARG A 12 -12.59 20.01 -13.10
C ARG A 12 -12.99 18.54 -13.13
N ALA A 13 -14.17 18.32 -13.71
CA ALA A 13 -14.80 17.04 -13.94
C ALA A 13 -13.90 16.06 -14.71
N GLN A 14 -13.69 14.85 -14.18
CA GLN A 14 -14.31 13.63 -14.72
C GLN A 14 -13.99 12.39 -13.87
N ARG A 15 -15.07 11.70 -13.47
CA ARG A 15 -15.21 10.37 -12.85
C ARG A 15 -14.80 10.27 -11.37
N GLY A 16 -15.84 10.12 -10.55
CA GLY A 16 -15.80 10.29 -9.11
C GLY A 16 -14.85 9.35 -8.37
N PHE A 17 -14.23 9.89 -7.33
CA PHE A 17 -13.85 9.10 -6.17
C PHE A 17 -14.08 9.93 -4.90
N LYS A 18 -14.92 9.36 -4.07
CA LYS A 18 -15.54 9.91 -2.86
C LYS A 18 -14.59 9.67 -1.68
N GLY A 19 -14.01 10.74 -1.12
CA GLY A 19 -13.27 10.79 0.16
C GLY A 19 -11.98 9.98 0.22
N GLY A 20 -10.79 10.61 0.22
CA GLY A 20 -9.55 9.85 -0.01
C GLY A 20 -8.21 10.33 0.56
N CYS A 21 -8.10 11.42 1.32
CA CYS A 21 -6.77 11.98 1.62
C CYS A 21 -5.78 11.04 2.37
N MET A 22 -6.24 10.00 3.07
CA MET A 22 -5.37 8.95 3.66
C MET A 22 -5.40 7.61 2.89
N GLY A 23 -6.51 7.32 2.21
CA GLY A 23 -6.68 6.06 1.47
C GLY A 23 -5.85 6.00 0.19
N ASP A 24 -5.57 7.15 -0.42
CA ASP A 24 -4.78 7.28 -1.64
C ASP A 24 -3.28 7.07 -1.37
N SER A 25 -2.72 7.63 -0.30
CA SER A 25 -1.31 7.44 0.05
C SER A 25 -0.96 5.96 0.31
N ILE A 26 -1.85 5.20 0.95
CA ILE A 26 -1.66 3.76 1.15
C ILE A 26 -1.72 3.03 -0.20
N LYS A 27 -2.67 3.40 -1.07
CA LYS A 27 -2.81 2.80 -2.40
C LYS A 27 -1.56 3.05 -3.26
N GLU A 28 -1.02 4.26 -3.23
CA GLU A 28 0.22 4.60 -3.95
C GLU A 28 1.40 3.76 -3.47
N ASN A 29 1.57 3.62 -2.16
CA ASN A 29 2.61 2.77 -1.58
C ASN A 29 2.38 1.26 -1.82
N LEU A 30 1.17 0.84 -2.21
CA LEU A 30 0.87 -0.56 -2.54
C LEU A 30 0.80 -0.82 -4.03
N LYS A 31 0.92 0.21 -4.89
CA LYS A 31 0.67 0.11 -6.33
C LYS A 31 1.60 -0.89 -7.00
N GLU A 32 2.89 -0.88 -6.63
CA GLU A 32 3.88 -1.81 -7.17
C GLU A 32 3.66 -3.23 -6.64
N LEU A 33 3.28 -3.39 -5.37
CA LEU A 33 2.92 -4.69 -4.82
C LEU A 33 1.69 -5.27 -5.50
N ILE A 34 0.66 -4.45 -5.74
CA ILE A 34 -0.56 -4.84 -6.45
C ILE A 34 -0.22 -5.26 -7.88
N PHE A 35 0.66 -4.52 -8.57
CA PHE A 35 1.11 -4.86 -9.91
C PHE A 35 1.77 -6.25 -9.94
N LEU A 36 2.77 -6.48 -9.07
CA LEU A 36 3.44 -7.78 -8.96
C LEU A 36 2.49 -8.91 -8.55
N LEU A 37 1.50 -8.63 -7.69
CA LEU A 37 0.54 -9.65 -7.29
C LEU A 37 -0.47 -10.03 -8.39
N ARG A 38 -0.71 -9.14 -9.36
CA ARG A 38 -1.57 -9.41 -10.53
C ARG A 38 -0.81 -10.07 -11.67
N ASP A 39 0.51 -9.91 -11.67
CA ASP A 39 1.38 -10.49 -12.68
C ASP A 39 1.51 -12.02 -12.45
N PRO A 40 1.08 -12.85 -13.41
CA PRO A 40 1.14 -14.31 -13.30
C PRO A 40 2.57 -14.86 -13.34
N ASP A 41 3.54 -14.10 -13.86
CA ASP A 41 4.95 -14.47 -13.93
C ASP A 41 5.72 -14.18 -12.63
N THR A 42 5.05 -13.56 -11.64
CA THR A 42 5.65 -13.32 -10.35
C THR A 42 5.88 -14.65 -9.62
N LYS A 43 7.13 -15.14 -9.71
CA LYS A 43 7.64 -16.41 -9.17
C LYS A 43 7.11 -16.78 -7.78
N SER A 44 6.85 -15.81 -6.91
CA SER A 44 6.21 -16.06 -5.62
C SER A 44 5.66 -14.77 -5.00
N LYS A 45 4.56 -14.88 -4.26
CA LYS A 45 4.01 -13.81 -3.41
C LYS A 45 5.08 -13.25 -2.46
N GLN A 46 5.99 -14.08 -1.96
CA GLN A 46 7.10 -13.65 -1.11
C GLN A 46 8.12 -12.78 -1.87
N ALA A 47 8.33 -13.03 -3.17
CA ALA A 47 9.22 -12.21 -4.00
C ALA A 47 8.64 -10.81 -4.21
N ALA A 48 7.33 -10.69 -4.45
CA ALA A 48 6.64 -9.41 -4.52
C ALA A 48 6.79 -8.59 -3.22
N PHE A 49 6.60 -9.25 -2.07
CA PHE A 49 6.81 -8.62 -0.76
C PHE A 49 8.27 -8.20 -0.53
N ASN A 50 9.24 -8.98 -1.03
CA ASN A 50 10.65 -8.63 -0.94
C ASN A 50 10.99 -7.39 -1.77
N SER A 51 10.55 -7.34 -3.04
CA SER A 51 10.79 -6.21 -3.93
C SER A 51 10.12 -4.92 -3.43
N CYS A 52 8.90 -5.03 -2.89
CA CYS A 52 8.14 -3.86 -2.44
C CYS A 52 8.33 -3.53 -0.96
N TYR A 53 9.35 -4.08 -0.28
CA TYR A 53 9.52 -3.92 1.18
C TYR A 53 9.45 -2.46 1.65
N ARG A 54 10.22 -1.56 1.03
CA ARG A 54 10.26 -0.13 1.42
C ARG A 54 8.89 0.54 1.34
N GLN A 55 8.13 0.25 0.30
CA GLN A 55 6.82 0.86 0.08
C GLN A 55 5.78 0.23 1.01
N LEU A 56 5.88 -1.09 1.23
CA LEU A 56 5.06 -1.81 2.18
C LEU A 56 5.30 -1.32 3.63
N THR A 57 6.54 -0.99 4.00
CA THR A 57 6.87 -0.34 5.28
C THR A 57 6.20 1.02 5.40
N LYS A 58 6.23 1.85 4.36
CA LYS A 58 5.53 3.15 4.35
C LYS A 58 4.01 2.98 4.51
N ALA A 59 3.41 2.06 3.75
CA ALA A 59 1.99 1.72 3.89
C ALA A 59 1.67 1.21 5.31
N LYS A 60 2.58 0.45 5.93
CA LYS A 60 2.44 -0.07 7.30
C LYS A 60 2.59 0.99 8.39
N ASN A 61 3.35 2.05 8.14
CA ASN A 61 3.41 3.20 9.04
C ASN A 61 2.14 4.04 8.97
N LEU A 62 1.45 4.01 7.83
CA LEU A 62 0.17 4.71 7.63
C LEU A 62 -1.04 3.89 8.08
N ALA A 63 -0.99 2.55 8.05
CA ALA A 63 -2.13 1.70 8.34
C ALA A 63 -1.81 0.34 9.00
N SER A 64 -2.84 -0.29 9.58
CA SER A 64 -2.74 -1.65 10.09
C SER A 64 -2.68 -2.69 8.97
N TRP A 65 -2.18 -3.90 9.28
CA TRP A 65 -2.13 -5.00 8.32
C TRP A 65 -3.50 -5.37 7.79
N GLU A 66 -4.55 -5.27 8.61
CA GLU A 66 -5.93 -5.53 8.21
C GLU A 66 -6.40 -4.59 7.09
N THR A 67 -6.08 -3.31 7.20
CA THR A 67 -6.40 -2.31 6.18
C THR A 67 -5.61 -2.57 4.90
N ILE A 68 -4.32 -2.92 5.02
CA ILE A 68 -3.45 -3.24 3.88
C ILE A 68 -3.97 -4.46 3.13
N VAL A 69 -4.27 -5.57 3.81
CA VAL A 69 -4.76 -6.79 3.14
C VAL A 69 -6.16 -6.60 2.56
N LYS A 70 -7.03 -5.80 3.21
CA LYS A 70 -8.33 -5.41 2.62
C LYS A 70 -8.15 -4.63 1.33
N LYS A 71 -7.21 -3.68 1.28
CA LYS A 71 -6.91 -2.90 0.08
C LYS A 71 -6.33 -3.78 -1.03
N ILE A 72 -5.36 -4.63 -0.72
CA ILE A 72 -4.78 -5.59 -1.69
C ILE A 72 -5.88 -6.50 -2.24
N LYS A 73 -6.74 -7.06 -1.37
CA LYS A 73 -7.86 -7.91 -1.80
C LYS A 73 -8.81 -7.16 -2.73
N SER A 74 -9.14 -5.90 -2.42
CA SER A 74 -10.03 -5.08 -3.25
C SER A 74 -9.45 -4.80 -4.65
N GLU A 75 -8.14 -4.72 -4.79
CA GLU A 75 -7.48 -4.31 -6.06
C GLU A 75 -7.01 -5.53 -6.88
N THR A 76 -6.59 -6.60 -6.22
CA THR A 76 -6.03 -7.82 -6.85
C THR A 76 -7.03 -8.98 -6.90
N GLY A 77 -8.07 -8.96 -6.08
CA GLY A 77 -8.95 -10.11 -5.83
C GLY A 77 -8.33 -11.18 -4.93
N ILE A 78 -7.04 -11.07 -4.57
CA ILE A 78 -6.32 -12.09 -3.80
C ILE A 78 -6.62 -11.93 -2.32
N LYS A 79 -7.14 -13.00 -1.71
CA LYS A 79 -7.39 -13.05 -0.27
C LYS A 79 -6.07 -13.30 0.48
N PHE A 80 -5.59 -12.27 1.17
CA PHE A 80 -4.50 -12.39 2.13
C PHE A 80 -5.01 -12.34 3.56
N ASP A 81 -4.44 -13.20 4.40
CA ASP A 81 -4.61 -13.11 5.84
C ASP A 81 -3.62 -12.07 6.41
N SER A 82 -4.07 -11.26 7.36
CA SER A 82 -3.25 -10.21 7.98
C SER A 82 -2.05 -10.81 8.73
N ARG A 83 -2.20 -12.00 9.34
CA ARG A 83 -1.13 -12.73 10.02
C ARG A 83 -0.10 -13.24 9.04
N ILE A 84 -0.55 -13.76 7.90
CA ILE A 84 0.33 -14.23 6.82
C ILE A 84 1.13 -13.05 6.25
N ALA A 85 0.48 -11.92 5.95
CA ALA A 85 1.16 -10.72 5.45
C ALA A 85 2.20 -10.18 6.44
N SER A 86 1.85 -10.13 7.73
CA SER A 86 2.77 -9.72 8.80
C SER A 86 3.97 -10.66 8.92
N ASN A 87 3.75 -11.97 8.87
CA ASN A 87 4.84 -12.96 8.90
C ASN A 87 5.76 -12.85 7.67
N MET A 88 5.19 -12.68 6.47
CA MET A 88 5.97 -12.48 5.24
C MET A 88 6.81 -11.20 5.34
N TYR A 89 6.21 -10.10 5.79
CA TYR A 89 6.92 -8.84 6.02
C TYR A 89 8.05 -9.01 7.05
N GLY A 90 7.80 -9.69 8.17
CA GLY A 90 8.80 -9.93 9.20
C GLY A 90 9.99 -10.78 8.72
N ARG A 91 9.76 -11.68 7.75
CA ARG A 91 10.84 -12.43 7.07
C ARG A 91 11.65 -11.53 6.14
N THR A 92 10.97 -10.72 5.34
CA THR A 92 11.58 -9.75 4.43
C THR A 92 12.43 -8.73 5.20
N LYS A 93 11.88 -8.18 6.29
CA LYS A 93 12.57 -7.26 7.20
C LYS A 93 13.87 -7.84 7.70
N ARG A 94 13.82 -9.05 8.30
CA ARG A 94 15.02 -9.75 8.79
C ARG A 94 16.07 -9.97 7.71
N LYS A 95 15.66 -10.30 6.49
CA LYS A 95 16.57 -10.49 5.37
C LYS A 95 17.27 -9.17 4.99
N LEU A 96 16.51 -8.09 4.87
CA LEU A 96 17.04 -6.79 4.45
C LEU A 96 17.85 -6.08 5.54
N GLU A 97 17.45 -6.19 6.80
CA GLU A 97 18.21 -5.65 7.93
C GLU A 97 19.53 -6.40 8.13
N LYS A 98 19.53 -7.73 7.96
CA LYS A 98 20.76 -8.53 8.00
C LYS A 98 21.71 -8.17 6.86
N ASN A 99 21.17 -7.82 5.68
CA ASN A 99 21.97 -7.33 4.56
C ASN A 99 22.50 -5.90 4.77
N PHE A 100 21.79 -5.05 5.52
CA PHE A 100 22.23 -3.68 5.85
C PHE A 100 23.28 -3.64 6.95
N PHE A 101 23.32 -4.64 7.83
CA PHE A 101 24.31 -4.73 8.93
C PHE A 101 25.62 -5.41 8.50
N LEU A 102 25.68 -5.94 7.27
CA LEU A 102 26.85 -6.64 6.70
C LEU A 102 27.49 -5.88 5.52
N ALA A 103 27.05 -4.64 5.26
CA ALA A 103 27.59 -3.74 4.24
C ALA A 103 28.23 -2.52 4.92
#